data_AF-A0A099ZBU6-F1
#
_entry.id   AF-A0A099ZBU6-F1
#
_cell.length_a   1.000
_cell.length_b   1.000
_cell.length_c   1.000
_cell.angle_alpha   90.00
_cell.angle_beta   90.00
_cell.angle_gamma   90.00
#
_symmetry.space_group_name_H-M   'P 1'
#
loop_
_entity.id
_entity.type
_entity.pdbx_description
1 polymer ?
#
loop_
_entity_poly.entity_id
_entity_poly.type
_entity_poly.pdbx_seq_one_letter_code
_entity_poly.pdbx_strand_id
1 'polypeptide(L)'
;ALAAEPKSKDPFAHLPKSPFVMDEFKRKYSNEDTLSVALPHFWEHFDKEGWSIWYAEYRFPEELSQTFMSCNLITGMFQRLDKLRKNAFASVILFGTNNDSSISGVWVFRGQELAFPLSPDWQVDYESYTWRKLDSDSEECKTLVKEYFLWEGEFQHVGKPFNQGKIFK
;
A
#
# COMPACT_ATOMS: atom_id res chain seq x y z
N ALA A 1 5.50 30.34 23.54
CA ALA A 1 6.43 29.87 22.50
C ALA A 1 5.96 28.50 22.06
N LEU A 2 5.42 28.37 20.84
CA LEU A 2 5.02 27.08 20.27
C LEU A 2 6.28 26.23 20.11
N ALA A 3 6.36 25.14 20.85
CA ALA A 3 7.39 24.13 20.71
C ALA A 3 7.43 23.70 19.25
N ALA A 4 8.54 23.99 18.57
CA ALA A 4 8.80 23.47 17.25
C ALA A 4 8.80 21.95 17.38
N GLU A 5 7.77 21.31 16.82
CA GLU A 5 7.75 19.87 16.62
C GLU A 5 9.11 19.49 16.02
N PRO A 6 9.87 18.56 16.62
CA PRO A 6 11.15 18.17 16.07
C PRO A 6 10.90 17.74 14.63
N LYS A 7 11.54 18.42 13.68
CA LYS A 7 11.53 18.02 12.26
C LYS A 7 12.02 16.59 12.22
N SER A 8 11.08 15.65 12.21
CA SER A 8 11.38 14.22 12.17
C SER A 8 12.27 14.03 10.95
N LYS A 9 13.51 13.59 11.18
CA LYS A 9 14.47 13.35 10.10
C LYS A 9 13.77 12.43 9.12
N ASP A 10 13.70 12.83 7.84
CA ASP A 10 13.04 12.00 6.84
C ASP A 10 13.71 10.63 6.88
N PRO A 11 12.98 9.56 7.26
CA PRO A 11 13.60 8.29 7.56
C PRO A 11 14.20 7.65 6.30
N PHE A 12 13.85 8.15 5.11
CA PHE A 12 14.38 7.73 3.82
C PHE A 12 15.54 8.62 3.33
N ALA A 13 15.96 9.65 4.07
CA ALA A 13 17.04 10.56 3.67
C ALA A 13 18.41 9.88 3.54
N HIS A 14 18.58 8.71 4.16
CA HIS A 14 19.81 7.90 4.03
C HIS A 14 19.84 7.08 2.74
N LEU A 15 18.70 6.93 2.06
CA LEU A 15 18.60 6.16 0.83
C LEU A 15 19.04 7.03 -0.37
N PRO A 16 19.71 6.43 -1.38
CA PRO A 16 20.15 7.16 -2.57
C PRO A 16 18.95 7.77 -3.30
N LYS A 17 19.15 8.78 -4.15
CA LYS A 17 18.04 9.28 -4.97
C LYS A 17 17.61 8.17 -5.94
N SER A 18 16.35 7.75 -5.84
CA SER A 18 15.79 6.77 -6.78
C SER A 18 15.42 7.46 -8.09
N PRO A 19 15.66 6.86 -9.26
CA PRO A 19 15.14 7.36 -10.54
C PRO A 19 13.61 7.27 -10.62
N PHE A 20 12.97 6.42 -9.80
CA PHE A 20 11.53 6.30 -9.76
C PHE A 20 10.88 7.46 -8.99
N VAL A 21 10.07 8.25 -9.68
CA VAL A 21 9.33 9.38 -9.10
C VAL A 21 7.90 8.94 -8.76
N MET A 22 7.67 8.60 -7.51
CA MET A 22 6.36 8.14 -7.01
C MET A 22 5.24 9.16 -7.24
N ASP A 23 5.52 10.46 -7.11
CA ASP A 23 4.53 11.52 -7.34
C ASP A 23 4.03 11.53 -8.79
N GLU A 24 4.94 11.33 -9.75
CA GLU A 24 4.60 11.22 -11.16
C GLU A 24 3.75 9.97 -11.41
N PHE A 25 4.15 8.83 -10.85
CA PHE A 25 3.38 7.59 -10.94
C PHE A 25 1.95 7.77 -10.39
N LYS A 26 1.80 8.37 -9.21
CA LYS A 26 0.48 8.66 -8.60
C LYS A 26 -0.38 9.56 -9.47
N ARG A 27 0.24 10.54 -10.13
CA ARG A 27 -0.43 11.46 -11.06
C ARG A 27 -0.90 10.71 -12.31
N LYS A 28 -0.08 9.85 -12.90
CA LYS A 28 -0.48 9.01 -14.03
C LYS A 28 -1.58 8.03 -13.63
N TYR A 29 -1.41 7.34 -12.51
CA TYR A 29 -2.41 6.42 -11.95
C TYR A 29 -3.78 7.09 -11.71
N SER A 30 -3.80 8.39 -11.36
CA SER A 30 -5.06 9.09 -11.09
C SER A 30 -5.70 9.73 -12.33
N ASN A 31 -4.91 10.06 -13.36
CA ASN A 31 -5.38 10.83 -14.51
C ASN A 31 -5.49 9.99 -15.80
N GLU A 32 -4.80 8.86 -15.86
CA GLU A 32 -4.67 8.01 -17.05
C GLU A 32 -5.15 6.59 -16.74
N ASP A 33 -5.23 5.77 -17.79
CA ASP A 33 -5.64 4.38 -17.66
C ASP A 33 -4.58 3.54 -16.94
N THR A 34 -4.98 2.94 -15.82
CA THR A 34 -4.06 2.17 -14.96
C THR A 34 -3.47 0.97 -15.69
N LEU A 35 -4.26 0.29 -16.54
CA LEU A 35 -3.88 -0.97 -17.17
C LEU A 35 -2.86 -0.74 -18.28
N SER A 36 -3.13 0.25 -19.13
CA SER A 36 -2.38 0.50 -20.36
C SER A 36 -1.28 1.56 -20.21
N VAL A 37 -1.36 2.43 -19.20
CA VAL A 37 -0.39 3.51 -19.00
C VAL A 37 0.31 3.41 -17.64
N ALA A 38 -0.44 3.41 -16.53
CA ALA A 38 0.18 3.52 -15.21
C ALA A 38 1.01 2.28 -14.85
N LEU A 39 0.50 1.07 -15.09
CA LEU A 39 1.21 -0.18 -14.81
C LEU A 39 2.47 -0.35 -15.67
N PRO A 40 2.44 -0.18 -17.02
CA PRO A 40 3.66 -0.20 -17.82
C PRO A 40 4.67 0.84 -17.37
N HIS A 41 4.22 2.08 -17.10
CA HIS A 41 5.09 3.15 -16.60
C HIS A 41 5.71 2.80 -15.24
N PHE A 42 4.92 2.20 -14.34
CA PHE A 42 5.40 1.70 -13.06
C PHE A 42 6.54 0.72 -13.28
N TRP A 43 6.31 -0.38 -14.00
CA TRP A 43 7.32 -1.43 -14.20
C TRP A 43 8.55 -0.96 -14.98
N GLU A 44 8.40 -0.05 -15.93
CA GLU A 44 9.52 0.50 -16.72
C GLU A 44 10.43 1.40 -15.87
N HIS A 45 9.85 2.18 -14.96
CA HIS A 45 10.59 3.11 -14.10
C HIS A 45 10.86 2.55 -12.70
N PHE A 46 10.30 1.39 -12.35
CA PHE A 46 10.36 0.83 -11.01
C PHE A 46 11.80 0.50 -10.65
N ASP A 47 12.33 1.26 -9.71
CA ASP A 47 13.66 1.05 -9.17
C ASP A 47 13.60 0.00 -8.06
N LYS A 48 13.95 -1.24 -8.40
CA LYS A 48 13.95 -2.39 -7.49
C LYS A 48 14.94 -2.25 -6.34
N GLU A 49 15.99 -1.43 -6.48
CA GLU A 49 16.97 -1.18 -5.42
C GLU A 49 16.47 -0.08 -4.47
N GLY A 50 15.78 0.92 -5.02
CA GLY A 50 15.16 2.01 -4.26
C GLY A 50 13.76 1.73 -3.74
N TRP A 51 13.02 0.75 -4.23
CA TRP A 51 11.64 0.52 -3.83
C TRP A 51 11.37 -0.95 -3.63
N SER A 52 10.50 -1.25 -2.68
CA SER A 52 10.05 -2.60 -2.39
C SER A 52 8.54 -2.69 -2.40
N ILE A 53 8.04 -3.83 -2.86
CA ILE A 53 6.62 -4.14 -2.93
C ILE A 53 6.32 -5.13 -1.80
N TRP A 54 5.27 -4.85 -1.05
CA TRP A 54 4.84 -5.63 0.10
C TRP A 54 3.36 -5.96 -0.05
N TYR A 55 3.05 -7.23 0.08
CA TYR A 55 1.69 -7.69 0.25
C TYR A 55 1.31 -7.60 1.73
N ALA A 56 0.20 -6.94 2.01
CA ALA A 56 -0.37 -6.80 3.33
C ALA A 56 -1.68 -7.57 3.41
N GLU A 57 -1.87 -8.36 4.46
CA GLU A 57 -3.13 -9.07 4.71
C GLU A 57 -3.51 -9.02 6.18
N TYR A 58 -4.75 -8.65 6.46
CA TYR A 58 -5.23 -8.46 7.83
C TYR A 58 -5.34 -9.79 8.57
N ARG A 59 -4.70 -9.86 9.74
CA ARG A 59 -4.58 -11.09 10.55
C ARG A 59 -5.88 -11.48 11.26
N PHE A 60 -6.77 -10.53 11.50
CA PHE A 60 -7.94 -10.72 12.36
C PHE A 60 -9.27 -10.50 11.62
N PRO A 61 -9.54 -11.19 10.50
CA PRO A 61 -10.78 -10.98 9.74
C PRO A 61 -12.05 -11.20 10.57
N GLU A 62 -11.97 -11.96 11.67
CA GLU A 62 -13.04 -12.14 12.65
C GLU A 62 -13.50 -10.84 13.34
N GLU A 63 -12.63 -9.84 13.46
CA GLU A 63 -12.98 -8.53 14.00
C GLU A 63 -13.74 -7.66 12.98
N LEU A 64 -13.68 -8.02 11.69
CA LEU A 64 -14.30 -7.31 10.58
C LEU A 64 -15.80 -7.68 10.47
N SER A 65 -16.58 -7.17 11.41
CA SER A 65 -18.02 -7.41 11.50
C SER A 65 -18.82 -6.67 10.40
N GLN A 66 -18.48 -5.42 10.11
CA GLN A 66 -19.20 -4.62 9.12
C GLN A 66 -18.24 -4.00 8.10
N THR A 67 -18.57 -4.14 6.82
CA THR A 67 -17.74 -3.65 5.71
C THR A 67 -17.43 -2.15 5.82
N PHE A 68 -18.40 -1.35 6.23
CA PHE A 68 -18.19 0.09 6.44
C PHE A 68 -17.22 0.39 7.60
N MET A 69 -17.21 -0.42 8.66
CA MET A 69 -16.28 -0.27 9.78
C MET A 69 -14.85 -0.63 9.34
N SER A 70 -14.71 -1.70 8.55
CA SER A 70 -13.45 -2.09 7.93
C SER A 70 -12.89 -0.99 7.02
N CYS A 71 -13.72 -0.35 6.21
CA CYS A 71 -13.32 0.79 5.40
C CYS A 71 -12.88 2.00 6.24
N ASN A 72 -13.55 2.25 7.36
CA ASN A 72 -13.16 3.30 8.31
C ASN A 72 -11.82 2.98 8.98
N LEU A 73 -11.55 1.72 9.29
CA LEU A 73 -10.27 1.26 9.85
C LEU A 73 -9.12 1.52 8.86
N ILE A 74 -9.28 1.12 7.59
CA ILE A 74 -8.29 1.38 6.54
C ILE A 74 -8.04 2.88 6.39
N THR A 75 -9.12 3.68 6.35
CA THR A 75 -9.03 5.14 6.21
C THR A 75 -8.33 5.78 7.40
N GLY A 76 -8.63 5.32 8.63
CA GLY A 76 -7.97 5.78 9.85
C GLY A 76 -6.47 5.47 9.85
N MET A 77 -6.09 4.29 9.37
CA MET A 77 -4.68 3.93 9.19
C MET A 77 -3.99 4.87 8.20
N PHE A 78 -4.62 5.17 7.06
CA PHE A 78 -4.06 6.09 6.06
C PHE A 78 -3.83 7.50 6.61
N GLN A 79 -4.73 8.00 7.46
CA GLN A 79 -4.56 9.30 8.10
C GLN A 79 -3.36 9.32 9.07
N ARG A 80 -3.14 8.23 9.83
CA ARG A 80 -1.96 8.09 10.69
C ARG A 80 -0.65 8.02 9.89
N LEU A 81 -0.73 7.43 8.69
CA LEU A 81 0.38 7.33 7.76
C LEU A 81 0.54 8.55 6.85
N ASP A 82 -0.19 9.66 7.04
CA ASP A 82 -0.17 10.81 6.11
C ASP A 82 1.25 11.34 5.82
N LYS A 83 2.14 11.34 6.83
CA LYS A 83 3.55 11.72 6.67
C LYS A 83 4.32 10.78 5.74
N LEU A 84 3.97 9.49 5.73
CA LEU A 84 4.58 8.45 4.91
C LEU A 84 4.08 8.50 3.45
N ARG A 85 2.94 9.12 3.18
CA ARG A 85 2.34 9.14 1.83
C ARG A 85 3.31 9.67 0.77
N LYS A 86 4.21 10.61 1.08
CA LYS A 86 5.17 11.13 0.08
C LYS A 86 6.11 10.06 -0.49
N ASN A 87 6.48 9.07 0.33
CA ASN A 87 7.46 8.03 0.01
C ASN A 87 6.83 6.63 0.00
N ALA A 88 5.50 6.56 -0.13
CA ALA A 88 4.77 5.31 -0.18
C ALA A 88 3.53 5.42 -1.06
N PHE A 89 3.10 4.29 -1.60
CA PHE A 89 1.84 4.13 -2.30
C PHE A 89 1.25 2.79 -1.91
N ALA A 90 -0.06 2.70 -1.75
CA ALA A 90 -0.69 1.41 -1.54
C ALA A 90 -2.06 1.35 -2.17
N SER A 91 -2.46 0.14 -2.54
CA SER A 91 -3.83 -0.19 -2.89
C SER A 91 -4.32 -1.26 -1.95
N VAL A 92 -5.23 -0.88 -1.06
CA VAL A 92 -5.85 -1.78 -0.08
C VAL A 92 -7.29 -2.03 -0.49
N ILE A 93 -7.69 -3.28 -0.47
CA ILE A 93 -9.01 -3.72 -0.88
C ILE A 93 -9.64 -4.48 0.29
N LEU A 94 -10.90 -4.12 0.54
CA LEU A 94 -11.82 -4.88 1.35
C LEU A 94 -12.54 -5.89 0.45
N PHE A 95 -12.48 -7.16 0.84
CA PHE A 95 -13.13 -8.28 0.21
C PHE A 95 -14.23 -8.86 1.10
N GLY A 96 -15.17 -9.55 0.48
CA GLY A 96 -16.24 -10.28 1.17
C GLY A 96 -17.45 -9.41 1.48
N THR A 97 -18.23 -9.83 2.48
CA THR A 97 -19.48 -9.17 2.90
C THR A 97 -19.51 -8.96 4.41
N ASN A 98 -20.57 -8.34 4.93
CA ASN A 98 -20.72 -8.17 6.38
C ASN A 98 -20.60 -9.53 7.11
N ASN A 99 -19.87 -9.53 8.23
CA ASN A 99 -19.49 -10.70 9.04
C ASN A 99 -18.54 -11.71 8.39
N ASP A 100 -18.23 -11.58 7.10
CA ASP A 100 -17.23 -12.40 6.40
C ASP A 100 -16.35 -11.52 5.51
N SER A 101 -15.71 -10.53 6.11
CA SER A 101 -14.84 -9.59 5.41
C SER A 101 -13.37 -9.98 5.52
N SER A 102 -12.56 -9.60 4.53
CA SER A 102 -11.10 -9.70 4.60
C SER A 102 -10.49 -8.44 4.03
N ILE A 103 -9.36 -8.00 4.58
CA ILE A 103 -8.63 -6.84 4.06
C ILE A 103 -7.28 -7.35 3.59
N SER A 104 -6.95 -7.04 2.35
CA SER A 104 -5.60 -7.23 1.83
C SER A 104 -5.23 -6.10 0.89
N GLY A 105 -3.95 -5.92 0.64
CA GLY A 105 -3.47 -4.79 -0.14
C GLY A 105 -2.04 -4.94 -0.58
N VAL A 106 -1.69 -4.25 -1.65
CA VAL A 106 -0.32 -4.12 -2.13
C VAL A 106 0.20 -2.75 -1.76
N TRP A 107 1.34 -2.75 -1.08
CA TRP A 107 2.04 -1.57 -0.60
C TRP A 107 3.37 -1.44 -1.31
N VAL A 108 3.76 -0.23 -1.63
CA VAL A 108 5.01 0.13 -2.27
C VAL A 108 5.68 1.15 -1.36
N PHE A 109 6.82 0.78 -0.79
CA PHE A 109 7.58 1.63 0.12
C PHE A 109 8.94 1.99 -0.46
N ARG A 110 9.41 3.20 -0.16
CA ARG A 110 10.78 3.59 -0.47
C ARG A 110 11.74 2.81 0.42
N GLY A 111 12.72 2.15 -0.19
CA GLY A 111 13.73 1.33 0.47
C GLY A 111 13.42 -0.16 0.39
N GLN A 112 14.33 -0.97 0.94
CA GLN A 112 14.22 -2.43 0.93
C GLN A 112 13.50 -3.01 2.15
N GLU A 113 13.26 -2.18 3.15
CA GLU A 113 12.67 -2.54 4.44
C GLU A 113 11.27 -1.92 4.57
N LEU A 114 10.46 -2.48 5.47
CA LEU A 114 9.15 -1.91 5.80
C LEU A 114 9.32 -0.50 6.36
N ALA A 115 8.44 0.41 5.95
CA ALA A 115 8.45 1.77 6.44
C ALA A 115 8.00 1.89 7.90
N PHE A 116 7.14 0.99 8.40
CA PHE A 116 6.56 1.04 9.74
C PHE A 116 7.58 1.05 10.89
N PRO A 117 8.60 0.18 10.95
CA PRO A 117 9.60 0.23 12.02
C PRO A 117 10.41 1.52 12.07
N LEU A 118 10.40 2.34 11.01
CA LEU A 118 11.15 3.60 10.95
C LEU A 118 10.56 4.69 11.88
N SER A 119 9.28 4.58 12.25
CA SER A 119 8.64 5.52 13.17
C SER A 119 7.71 4.78 14.14
N PRO A 120 7.84 4.98 15.46
CA PRO A 120 6.93 4.37 16.43
C PRO A 120 5.47 4.79 16.22
N ASP A 121 5.21 5.99 15.67
CA ASP A 121 3.86 6.46 15.33
C ASP A 121 3.16 5.61 14.24
N TRP A 122 3.92 4.90 13.40
CA TRP A 122 3.37 4.08 12.32
C TRP A 122 3.18 2.62 12.74
N GLN A 123 3.72 2.23 13.90
CA GLN A 123 3.71 0.86 14.38
C GLN A 123 2.37 0.44 14.99
N VAL A 124 1.41 1.35 15.12
CA VAL A 124 0.14 1.10 15.82
C VAL A 124 -0.72 0.05 15.11
N ASP A 125 -0.89 0.16 13.78
CA ASP A 125 -1.80 -0.72 13.04
C ASP A 125 -1.09 -1.83 12.28
N TYR A 126 0.18 -1.67 11.93
CA TYR A 126 0.87 -2.61 11.05
C TYR A 126 0.99 -4.01 11.67
N GLU A 127 0.99 -4.15 13.00
CA GLU A 127 1.03 -5.46 13.69
C GLU A 127 -0.23 -6.30 13.43
N SER A 128 -1.36 -5.64 13.14
CA SER A 128 -2.62 -6.30 12.80
C SER A 128 -2.60 -6.86 11.37
N TYR A 129 -1.58 -6.55 10.57
CA TYR A 129 -1.38 -7.05 9.22
C TYR A 129 -0.17 -7.99 9.16
N THR A 130 -0.26 -9.00 8.31
CA THR A 130 0.91 -9.73 7.83
C THR A 130 1.53 -8.94 6.70
N TRP A 131 2.86 -8.88 6.66
CA TRP A 131 3.61 -8.19 5.61
C TRP A 131 4.52 -9.20 4.94
N ARG A 132 4.33 -9.40 3.65
CA ARG A 132 5.17 -10.27 2.82
C ARG A 132 5.83 -9.43 1.74
N LYS A 133 7.16 -9.35 1.77
CA LYS A 133 7.91 -8.73 0.68
C LYS A 133 7.70 -9.57 -0.58
N LEU A 134 7.32 -8.92 -1.67
CA LEU A 134 7.15 -9.55 -2.96
C LEU A 134 8.36 -9.24 -3.85
N ASP A 135 8.78 -10.25 -4.60
CA ASP A 135 9.80 -10.09 -5.63
C ASP A 135 9.18 -9.46 -6.89
N SER A 136 9.66 -8.27 -7.23
CA SER A 136 9.21 -7.50 -8.41
C SER A 136 9.32 -8.24 -9.75
N ASP A 137 10.19 -9.26 -9.85
CA ASP A 137 10.35 -10.07 -11.06
C ASP A 137 9.35 -11.21 -11.16
N SER A 138 8.76 -11.63 -10.04
CA SER A 138 7.84 -12.77 -9.98
C SER A 138 6.52 -12.45 -10.68
N GLU A 139 6.01 -13.42 -11.45
CA GLU A 139 4.69 -13.32 -12.11
C GLU A 139 3.56 -13.14 -11.09
N GLU A 140 3.69 -13.72 -9.89
CA GLU A 140 2.80 -13.50 -8.77
C GLU A 140 2.73 -12.01 -8.39
N CYS A 141 3.89 -11.35 -8.23
CA CYS A 141 3.92 -9.93 -7.87
C CYS A 141 3.31 -9.07 -8.96
N LYS A 142 3.62 -9.35 -10.24
CA LYS A 142 3.05 -8.62 -11.38
C LYS A 142 1.54 -8.77 -11.46
N THR A 143 1.03 -9.98 -11.21
CA THR A 143 -0.40 -10.27 -11.18
C THR A 143 -1.07 -9.56 -10.01
N LEU A 144 -0.53 -9.69 -8.79
CA LEU A 144 -1.07 -9.02 -7.60
C LEU A 144 -1.08 -7.51 -7.79
N VAL A 145 0.06 -6.89 -8.15
CA VAL A 145 0.13 -5.45 -8.40
C VAL A 145 -0.91 -5.03 -9.44
N LYS A 146 -1.05 -5.79 -10.53
CA LYS A 146 -2.05 -5.51 -11.57
C LYS A 146 -3.47 -5.56 -11.02
N GLU A 147 -3.88 -6.67 -10.39
CA GLU A 147 -5.24 -6.84 -9.84
C GLU A 147 -5.56 -5.79 -8.77
N TYR A 148 -4.63 -5.55 -7.85
CA TYR A 148 -4.81 -4.55 -6.79
C TYR A 148 -4.79 -3.12 -7.32
N PHE A 149 -4.02 -2.82 -8.36
CA PHE A 149 -3.97 -1.45 -8.89
C PHE A 149 -5.19 -1.17 -9.77
N LEU A 150 -5.73 -2.18 -10.44
CA LEU A 150 -6.94 -2.05 -11.24
C LEU A 150 -8.23 -2.15 -10.42
N TRP A 151 -8.15 -2.75 -9.23
CA TRP A 151 -9.33 -3.21 -8.48
C TRP A 151 -10.19 -4.21 -9.26
N GLU A 152 -9.61 -4.79 -10.31
CA GLU A 152 -10.24 -5.75 -11.20
C GLU A 152 -9.34 -6.97 -11.30
N GLY A 153 -9.88 -8.12 -10.92
CA GLY A 153 -9.15 -9.37 -10.81
C GLY A 153 -10.08 -10.47 -10.31
N GLU A 154 -9.65 -11.72 -10.49
CA GLU A 154 -10.35 -12.85 -9.87
C GLU A 154 -9.99 -12.97 -8.37
N PHE A 155 -8.91 -12.29 -7.94
CA PHE A 155 -8.43 -12.29 -6.56
C PHE A 155 -8.38 -13.71 -5.97
N GLN A 156 -7.91 -14.66 -6.79
CA GLN A 156 -7.95 -16.09 -6.47
C GLN A 156 -7.20 -16.42 -5.17
N HIS A 157 -6.23 -15.59 -4.80
CA HIS A 157 -5.49 -15.69 -3.55
C HIS A 157 -6.31 -15.34 -2.30
N VAL A 158 -7.34 -14.48 -2.42
CA VAL A 158 -8.25 -14.14 -1.31
C VAL A 158 -9.50 -15.02 -1.35
N GLY A 159 -9.98 -15.39 -2.55
CA GLY A 159 -11.16 -16.24 -2.73
C GLY A 159 -12.47 -15.60 -2.28
N LYS A 160 -12.49 -14.28 -2.06
CA LYS A 160 -13.68 -13.50 -1.66
C LYS A 160 -13.98 -12.42 -2.69
N PRO A 161 -15.27 -12.06 -2.89
CA PRO A 161 -15.64 -11.03 -3.85
C PRO A 161 -15.04 -9.68 -3.49
N PHE A 162 -14.64 -8.91 -4.48
CA PHE A 162 -14.28 -7.51 -4.31
C PHE A 162 -15.47 -6.74 -3.71
N ASN A 163 -15.22 -5.91 -2.70
CA ASN A 163 -16.23 -5.06 -2.09
C ASN A 163 -15.87 -3.58 -2.24
N GLN A 164 -14.72 -3.16 -1.70
CA GLN A 164 -14.31 -1.76 -1.73
C GLN A 164 -12.78 -1.61 -1.81
N GLY A 165 -12.32 -0.77 -2.73
CA GLY A 165 -10.91 -0.39 -2.85
C GLY A 165 -10.62 0.97 -2.21
N LYS A 166 -9.43 1.11 -1.63
CA LYS A 166 -8.88 2.34 -1.06
C LYS A 166 -7.43 2.50 -1.50
N ILE A 167 -7.12 3.62 -2.15
CA ILE A 167 -5.75 3.98 -2.52
C ILE A 167 -5.15 4.87 -1.45
N PHE A 168 -3.95 4.52 -1.01
CA PHE A 168 -3.06 5.36 -0.24
C PHE A 168 -2.12 6.09 -1.19
N LYS A 169 -2.32 7.40 -1.35
CA LYS A 169 -1.49 8.26 -2.20
C LYS A 169 -1.25 9.62 -1.56
#